data_AF-A0A7U3UTJ0-F1
#
_entry.id   AF-A0A7U3UTJ0-F1
#
_cell.length_a   1.000
_cell.length_b   1.000
_cell.length_c   1.000
_cell.angle_alpha   90.00
_cell.angle_beta   90.00
_cell.angle_gamma   90.00
#
_symmetry.space_group_name_H-M   'P 1'
#
loop_
_entity.id
_entity.type
_entity.pdbx_description
1 polymer ?
#
loop_
_entity_poly.entity_id
_entity_poly.type
_entity_poly.pdbx_seq_one_letter_code
_entity_poly.pdbx_strand_id
1 'polypeptide(L)'
;MNESTDCIVDPGATPGEYTRVRSSGKGDYAHRVAWIEANGPIPPGLVIRHRCDNPPCRNVAHLLLGTHADNVADMVSRGRNARGEDHGMAKLAEDEVRRIILAVHGGGTVCEVAAQFGVHNSLVSLITTGKAWRPVLDELGIPPRPTDRRKLNDGTEAIIRQRYATGSVSQIGLSREYGVSQRTIQKIIKGRRH
;
A
#
# COMPACT_ATOMS: atom_id res chain seq x y z
N MET A 1 10.17 3.84 39.91
CA MET A 1 10.42 5.29 40.14
C MET A 1 9.58 5.99 39.11
N ASN A 2 8.51 6.60 39.60
CA ASN A 2 7.40 7.16 38.84
C ASN A 2 7.88 8.43 38.12
N GLU A 3 7.32 8.78 36.96
CA GLU A 3 6.72 10.12 36.73
C GLU A 3 6.42 10.43 35.26
N SER A 4 5.11 10.61 35.03
CA SER A 4 4.41 11.16 33.85
C SER A 4 4.27 10.26 32.62
N THR A 5 3.24 9.41 32.66
CA THR A 5 2.63 8.72 31.49
C THR A 5 1.97 9.66 30.49
N ASP A 6 1.83 10.94 30.83
CA ASP A 6 1.06 11.90 30.05
C ASP A 6 1.94 12.75 29.13
N CYS A 7 1.33 13.18 28.03
CA CYS A 7 1.99 14.10 27.10
C CYS A 7 2.10 15.50 27.72
N ILE A 8 3.28 16.09 27.65
CA ILE A 8 3.51 17.49 28.04
C ILE A 8 3.42 18.33 26.76
N VAL A 9 2.43 19.23 26.69
CA VAL A 9 2.17 20.11 25.53
C VAL A 9 2.18 21.57 25.95
N ASP A 10 2.62 22.46 25.06
CA ASP A 10 2.58 23.91 25.30
C ASP A 10 1.14 24.46 25.23
N PRO A 11 0.78 25.47 26.03
CA PRO A 11 -0.47 26.20 25.87
C PRO A 11 -0.59 26.77 24.45
N GLY A 12 -1.69 26.48 23.76
CA GLY A 12 -1.93 26.93 22.38
C GLY A 12 -1.30 26.06 21.29
N ALA A 13 -0.74 24.90 21.63
CA ALA A 13 -0.30 23.94 20.63
C ALA A 13 -1.47 23.35 19.83
N THR A 14 -1.37 23.34 18.50
CA THR A 14 -2.36 22.71 17.62
C THR A 14 -2.22 21.19 17.70
N PRO A 15 -3.30 20.43 17.96
CA PRO A 15 -3.28 18.98 17.90
C PRO A 15 -2.80 18.48 16.52
N GLY A 16 -1.86 17.54 16.51
CA GLY A 16 -1.31 16.97 15.27
C GLY A 16 -0.23 17.83 14.58
N GLU A 17 0.07 19.03 15.09
CA GLU A 17 1.13 19.88 14.53
C GLU A 17 2.33 19.97 15.47
N TYR A 18 3.51 20.14 14.88
CA TYR A 18 4.73 20.34 15.65
C TYR A 18 4.78 21.75 16.24
N THR A 19 4.86 21.84 17.56
CA THR A 19 5.11 23.11 18.25
C THR A 19 6.51 23.64 17.94
N ARG A 20 6.59 24.92 17.54
CA ARG A 20 7.84 25.65 17.37
C ARG A 20 8.05 26.62 18.53
N VAL A 21 9.27 26.67 19.04
CA VAL A 21 9.69 27.55 20.12
C VAL A 21 10.93 28.33 19.69
N ARG A 22 11.15 29.50 20.29
CA ARG A 22 12.40 30.24 20.13
C ARG A 22 13.39 29.77 21.18
N SER A 23 14.53 29.25 20.76
CA SER A 23 15.65 28.89 21.64
C SER A 23 16.95 29.51 21.09
N SER A 24 17.74 30.13 21.96
CA SER A 24 18.99 30.81 21.60
C SER A 24 18.87 31.78 20.40
N GLY A 25 17.75 32.51 20.31
CA GLY A 25 17.48 33.48 19.23
C GLY A 25 17.07 32.87 17.89
N LYS A 26 16.96 31.54 17.77
CA LYS A 26 16.52 30.83 16.56
C LYS A 26 15.24 30.03 16.83
N GLY A 27 14.42 29.81 15.80
CA GLY A 27 13.26 28.93 15.89
C GLY A 27 13.68 27.47 15.78
N ASP A 28 13.25 26.63 16.73
CA ASP A 28 13.41 25.17 16.68
C ASP A 28 12.12 24.49 17.16
N TYR A 29 12.03 23.17 17.04
CA TYR A 29 10.88 22.38 17.49
C TYR A 29 10.95 22.12 19.00
N ALA A 30 9.82 22.25 19.69
CA ALA A 30 9.73 22.12 21.15
C ALA A 30 10.32 20.80 21.67
N HIS A 31 10.03 19.68 20.98
CA HIS A 31 10.55 18.37 21.34
C HIS A 31 12.07 18.24 21.12
N ARG A 32 12.66 18.94 20.13
CA ARG A 32 14.12 18.93 19.91
C ARG A 32 14.83 19.72 21.00
N VAL A 33 14.27 20.88 21.37
CA VAL A 33 14.80 21.69 22.47
C VAL A 33 14.75 20.89 23.78
N ALA A 34 13.61 20.29 24.11
CA ALA A 34 13.48 19.45 25.31
C ALA A 34 14.46 18.26 25.31
N TRP A 35 14.70 17.63 24.17
CA TRP A 35 15.73 16.59 24.05
C TRP A 35 17.13 17.12 24.32
N ILE A 36 17.49 18.25 23.70
CA ILE A 36 18.83 18.85 23.81
C ILE A 36 19.13 19.29 25.24
N GLU A 37 18.15 19.87 25.92
CA GLU A 37 18.28 20.30 27.32
C GLU A 37 18.48 19.11 28.27
N ALA A 38 17.82 17.98 28.03
CA ALA A 38 17.88 16.81 28.90
C ALA A 38 19.02 15.83 28.57
N ASN A 39 19.37 15.66 27.30
CA ASN A 39 20.28 14.61 26.81
C ASN A 39 21.49 15.14 26.03
N GLY A 40 21.53 16.44 25.72
CA GLY A 40 22.58 17.05 24.91
C GLY A 40 22.32 16.96 23.39
N PRO A 41 23.35 17.28 22.57
CA PRO A 41 23.17 17.51 21.14
C PRO A 41 22.67 16.24 20.41
N ILE A 42 21.79 16.45 19.43
CA ILE A 42 21.30 15.39 18.54
C ILE A 42 22.44 15.04 17.57
N PRO A 43 22.93 13.77 17.54
CA PRO A 43 23.99 13.38 16.62
C PRO A 43 23.61 13.60 15.14
N PRO A 44 24.57 13.95 14.26
CA PRO A 44 24.30 14.14 12.84
C PRO A 44 23.64 12.90 12.21
N GLY A 45 22.62 13.14 11.36
CA GLY A 45 21.89 12.07 10.66
C GLY A 45 20.81 11.38 11.50
N LEU A 46 20.64 11.75 12.77
CA LEU A 46 19.58 11.24 13.63
C LEU A 46 18.44 12.25 13.78
N VAL A 47 17.25 11.73 13.99
CA VAL A 47 16.00 12.47 14.18
C VAL A 47 15.36 12.06 15.51
N ILE A 48 14.59 12.99 16.08
CA ILE A 48 13.76 12.71 17.24
C ILE A 48 12.40 12.21 16.76
N ARG A 49 11.92 11.14 17.39
CA ARG A 49 10.66 10.46 17.10
C ARG A 49 9.80 10.39 18.35
N HIS A 50 8.49 10.38 18.20
CA HIS A 50 7.55 10.24 19.31
C HIS A 50 7.06 8.80 19.42
N ARG A 51 7.09 8.23 20.63
CA ARG A 51 6.39 6.97 20.92
C ARG A 51 4.87 7.17 20.96
N CYS A 52 4.44 8.32 21.50
CA CYS A 52 3.04 8.66 21.77
C CYS A 52 2.25 9.16 20.54
N ASP A 53 2.88 9.31 19.37
CA ASP A 53 2.25 9.86 18.15
C ASP A 53 1.57 11.22 18.34
N ASN A 54 2.03 12.02 19.31
CA ASN A 54 1.51 13.35 19.57
C ASN A 54 2.59 14.41 19.25
N PRO A 55 2.60 15.00 18.04
CA PRO A 55 3.61 15.98 17.60
C PRO A 55 3.90 17.16 18.55
N PRO A 56 2.92 17.75 19.25
CA PRO A 56 3.18 18.83 20.21
C PRO A 56 3.79 18.35 21.53
N CYS A 57 3.87 17.03 21.77
CA CYS A 57 4.44 16.48 22.99
C CYS A 57 5.95 16.79 23.07
N ARG A 58 6.38 17.39 24.18
CA ARG A 58 7.79 17.63 24.53
C ARG A 58 8.30 16.78 25.69
N ASN A 59 7.51 15.83 26.20
CA ASN A 59 7.93 14.94 27.28
C ASN A 59 9.10 14.06 26.79
N VAL A 60 10.30 14.26 27.35
CA VAL A 60 11.53 13.55 26.95
C VAL A 60 11.39 12.03 27.07
N ALA A 61 10.61 11.53 28.02
CA ALA A 61 10.34 10.09 28.16
C ALA A 61 9.57 9.50 26.96
N HIS A 62 8.83 10.33 26.23
CA HIS A 62 8.11 9.94 25.01
C HIS A 62 8.95 10.13 23.74
N LEU A 63 10.16 10.68 23.85
CA LEU A 63 11.05 10.95 22.72
C LEU A 63 12.04 9.79 22.51
N LEU A 64 12.39 9.59 21.25
CA LEU A 64 13.26 8.55 20.76
C LEU A 64 14.26 9.14 19.80
N LEU A 65 15.53 8.77 19.94
CA LEU A 65 16.53 9.01 18.92
C LEU A 65 16.50 7.88 17.90
N GLY A 66 16.48 8.20 16.61
CA GLY A 66 16.51 7.20 15.54
C GLY A 66 16.95 7.77 14.21
N THR A 67 16.97 6.93 13.19
CA THR A 67 17.30 7.33 11.82
C THR A 67 16.03 7.73 11.06
N HIS A 68 16.21 8.39 9.91
CA HIS A 68 15.13 8.60 8.95
C HIS A 68 14.48 7.28 8.50
N ALA A 69 15.27 6.21 8.34
CA ALA A 69 14.75 4.89 7.98
C ALA A 69 13.80 4.35 9.06
N ASP A 70 14.13 4.54 10.34
CA ASP A 70 13.24 4.10 11.42
C ASP A 70 11.95 4.92 11.49
N ASN A 71 12.00 6.22 11.16
CA ASN A 71 10.80 7.06 11.05
C ASN A 71 9.89 6.59 9.89
N VAL A 72 10.48 6.21 8.76
CA VAL A 72 9.73 5.63 7.63
C VAL A 72 9.13 4.27 8.00
N ALA A 73 9.90 3.40 8.68
CA ALA A 73 9.42 2.11 9.15
C ALA A 73 8.21 2.28 10.09
N ASP A 74 8.26 3.25 11.01
CA ASP A 74 7.15 3.59 11.89
C ASP A 74 5.91 4.11 11.15
N MET A 75 6.10 4.94 10.13
CA MET A 75 5.00 5.42 9.30
C MET A 75 4.29 4.25 8.60
N VAL A 76 5.07 3.31 8.06
CA VAL A 76 4.55 2.12 7.38
C VAL A 76 3.88 1.16 8.37
N SER A 77 4.49 0.89 9.51
CA SER A 77 3.93 -0.02 10.52
C SER A 77 2.62 0.51 11.10
N ARG A 78 2.46 1.83 11.17
CA ARG A 78 1.25 2.51 11.66
C ARG A 78 0.26 2.86 10.54
N GLY A 79 0.52 2.44 9.29
CA GLY A 79 -0.40 2.65 8.17
C GLY A 79 -0.63 4.12 7.80
N ARG A 80 0.26 5.04 8.20
CA ARG A 80 0.14 6.49 7.93
C ARG A 80 0.66 6.91 6.56
N ASN A 81 1.08 5.96 5.74
CA ASN A 81 1.53 6.25 4.39
C ASN A 81 0.29 6.44 3.48
N ALA A 82 0.16 7.61 2.86
CA ALA A 82 -0.92 7.87 1.91
C ALA A 82 -0.91 6.86 0.75
N ARG A 83 -2.09 6.38 0.36
CA ARG A 83 -2.29 5.37 -0.71
C ARG A 83 -3.54 5.73 -1.51
N GLY A 84 -3.60 5.25 -2.75
CA GLY A 84 -4.77 5.49 -3.61
C GLY A 84 -5.04 6.98 -3.77
N GLU A 85 -6.28 7.41 -3.53
CA GLU A 85 -6.73 8.80 -3.64
C GLU A 85 -6.15 9.73 -2.57
N ASP A 86 -5.75 9.19 -1.40
CA ASP A 86 -5.12 9.99 -0.34
C ASP A 86 -3.71 10.47 -0.73
N HIS A 87 -3.11 9.87 -1.75
CA HIS A 87 -1.80 10.28 -2.21
C HIS A 87 -1.91 11.61 -2.97
N GLY A 88 -1.23 12.66 -2.51
CA GLY A 88 -1.31 14.02 -3.10
C GLY A 88 -0.84 14.17 -4.55
N MET A 89 -0.46 13.07 -5.22
CA MET A 89 -0.12 12.98 -6.65
C MET A 89 -0.99 11.93 -7.38
N ALA A 90 -2.06 11.46 -6.74
CA ALA A 90 -2.97 10.50 -7.31
C ALA A 90 -3.64 11.11 -8.53
N LYS A 91 -3.40 10.51 -9.70
CA LYS A 91 -4.02 10.91 -10.96
C LYS A 91 -5.39 10.29 -11.20
N LEU A 92 -5.77 9.33 -10.37
CA LEU A 92 -6.99 8.54 -10.54
C LEU A 92 -7.78 8.55 -9.24
N ALA A 93 -9.08 8.81 -9.36
CA ALA A 93 -10.05 8.59 -8.29
C ALA A 93 -10.48 7.11 -8.24
N GLU A 94 -11.01 6.65 -7.10
CA GLU A 94 -11.42 5.25 -6.92
C GLU A 94 -12.40 4.78 -8.00
N ASP A 95 -13.38 5.61 -8.38
CA ASP A 95 -14.34 5.28 -9.44
C ASP A 95 -13.70 5.10 -10.82
N GLU A 96 -12.63 5.83 -11.11
CA GLU A 96 -11.89 5.66 -12.36
C GLU A 96 -11.12 4.33 -12.36
N VAL A 97 -10.54 3.98 -11.22
CA VAL A 97 -9.88 2.70 -11.01
C VAL A 97 -10.86 1.55 -11.14
N ARG A 98 -12.07 1.66 -10.58
CA ARG A 98 -13.17 0.69 -10.74
C ARG A 98 -13.50 0.49 -12.22
N ARG A 99 -13.65 1.58 -13.00
CA ARG A 99 -13.88 1.49 -14.46
C ARG A 99 -12.71 0.85 -15.21
N ILE A 100 -11.47 1.17 -14.87
CA ILE A 100 -10.27 0.55 -15.46
C ILE A 100 -10.25 -0.96 -15.20
N ILE A 101 -10.51 -1.40 -13.96
CA ILE A 101 -10.52 -2.82 -13.58
C ILE A 101 -11.57 -3.57 -14.39
N LEU A 102 -12.81 -3.05 -14.45
CA LEU A 102 -13.91 -3.67 -15.18
C LEU A 102 -13.65 -3.72 -16.67
N ALA A 103 -13.09 -2.65 -17.27
CA ALA A 103 -12.79 -2.61 -18.69
C ALA A 103 -11.73 -3.66 -19.09
N VAL A 104 -10.66 -3.81 -18.31
CA VAL A 104 -9.63 -4.82 -18.61
C VAL A 104 -10.12 -6.25 -18.39
N HIS A 105 -10.85 -6.50 -17.30
CA HIS A 105 -11.39 -7.85 -17.03
C HIS A 105 -12.56 -8.22 -17.93
N GLY A 106 -13.25 -7.22 -18.50
CA GLY A 106 -14.26 -7.39 -19.55
C GLY A 106 -13.69 -7.66 -20.95
N GLY A 107 -12.37 -7.78 -21.09
CA GLY A 107 -11.70 -8.14 -22.35
C GLY A 107 -11.01 -6.99 -23.07
N GLY A 108 -11.09 -5.75 -22.55
CA GLY A 108 -10.33 -4.62 -23.06
C GLY A 108 -8.82 -4.82 -22.88
N THR A 109 -8.03 -4.39 -23.86
CA THR A 109 -6.58 -4.44 -23.70
C THR A 109 -6.09 -3.34 -22.78
N VAL A 110 -4.94 -3.57 -22.13
CA VAL A 110 -4.29 -2.56 -21.28
C VAL A 110 -4.00 -1.28 -22.06
N CYS A 111 -3.66 -1.40 -23.35
CA CYS A 111 -3.36 -0.26 -24.23
C CYS A 111 -4.59 0.61 -24.49
N GLU A 112 -5.71 -0.01 -24.87
CA GLU A 112 -6.96 0.69 -25.13
C GLU A 112 -7.48 1.40 -23.88
N VAL A 113 -7.47 0.70 -22.73
CA VAL A 113 -7.92 1.27 -21.47
C VAL A 113 -6.98 2.39 -21.01
N ALA A 114 -5.66 2.24 -21.15
CA ALA A 114 -4.72 3.30 -20.82
C ALA A 114 -4.96 4.57 -21.64
N ALA A 115 -5.19 4.42 -22.96
CA ALA A 115 -5.50 5.53 -23.85
C ALA A 115 -6.84 6.21 -23.48
N GLN A 116 -7.87 5.42 -23.15
CA GLN A 116 -9.18 5.95 -22.76
C GLN A 116 -9.13 6.84 -21.52
N PHE A 117 -8.29 6.49 -20.53
CA PHE A 117 -8.17 7.20 -19.26
C PHE A 117 -6.99 8.18 -19.22
N GLY A 118 -6.25 8.36 -20.33
CA GLY A 118 -5.10 9.27 -20.38
C GLY A 118 -3.95 8.88 -19.44
N VAL A 119 -3.82 7.60 -19.12
CA VAL A 119 -2.79 7.08 -18.20
C VAL A 119 -1.77 6.22 -18.92
N HIS A 120 -0.62 6.00 -18.29
CA HIS A 120 0.40 5.13 -18.85
C HIS A 120 0.03 3.64 -18.67
N ASN A 121 0.38 2.80 -19.67
CA ASN A 121 0.14 1.36 -19.66
C ASN A 121 0.63 0.66 -18.37
N SER A 122 1.75 1.12 -17.83
CA SER A 122 2.30 0.56 -16.59
C SER A 122 1.38 0.77 -15.40
N LEU A 123 0.66 1.89 -15.32
CA LEU A 123 -0.28 2.16 -14.22
C LEU A 123 -1.47 1.21 -14.28
N VAL A 124 -2.07 1.03 -15.46
CA VAL A 124 -3.16 0.07 -15.67
C VAL A 124 -2.70 -1.36 -15.34
N SER A 125 -1.47 -1.72 -15.69
CA SER A 125 -0.90 -3.01 -15.31
C SER A 125 -0.71 -3.15 -13.79
N LEU A 126 -0.24 -2.11 -13.09
CA LEU A 126 -0.08 -2.13 -11.64
C LEU A 126 -1.42 -2.28 -10.92
N ILE A 127 -2.45 -1.58 -11.39
CA ILE A 127 -3.84 -1.70 -10.90
C ILE A 127 -4.33 -3.12 -11.10
N THR A 128 -4.35 -3.61 -12.35
CA THR A 128 -4.96 -4.91 -12.68
C THR A 128 -4.22 -6.10 -12.08
N THR A 129 -2.92 -5.97 -11.79
CA THR A 129 -2.13 -7.02 -11.11
C THR A 129 -2.22 -6.93 -9.58
N GLY A 130 -2.99 -5.97 -9.04
CA GLY A 130 -3.18 -5.76 -7.61
C GLY A 130 -1.95 -5.22 -6.88
N LYS A 131 -0.96 -4.70 -7.60
CA LYS A 131 0.21 -4.00 -7.01
C LYS A 131 -0.15 -2.58 -6.57
N ALA A 132 -1.15 -1.98 -7.21
CA ALA A 132 -1.78 -0.73 -6.82
C ALA A 132 -3.29 -0.97 -6.66
N TRP A 133 -3.94 -0.21 -5.78
CA TRP A 133 -5.40 -0.24 -5.59
C TRP A 133 -5.99 -1.63 -5.30
N ARG A 134 -5.23 -2.47 -4.60
CA ARG A 134 -5.67 -3.83 -4.21
C ARG A 134 -7.03 -3.88 -3.49
N PRO A 135 -7.34 -2.96 -2.55
CA PRO A 135 -8.64 -2.95 -1.90
C PRO A 135 -9.82 -2.88 -2.88
N VAL A 136 -9.70 -2.12 -3.96
CA VAL A 136 -10.74 -1.99 -4.99
C VAL A 136 -10.95 -3.31 -5.74
N LEU A 137 -9.89 -4.08 -6.03
CA LEU A 137 -10.05 -5.41 -6.63
C LEU A 137 -10.75 -6.38 -5.68
N ASP A 138 -10.38 -6.36 -4.40
CA ASP A 138 -10.96 -7.24 -3.40
C ASP A 138 -12.44 -6.90 -3.14
N GLU A 139 -12.80 -5.62 -3.11
CA GLU A 139 -14.20 -5.14 -3.03
C GLU A 139 -15.04 -5.62 -4.22
N LEU A 140 -14.48 -5.55 -5.44
CA LEU A 140 -15.15 -6.03 -6.65
C LEU A 140 -15.18 -7.56 -6.77
N GLY A 141 -14.49 -8.29 -5.87
CA GLY A 141 -14.36 -9.75 -5.95
C GLY A 141 -13.57 -10.22 -7.18
N ILE A 142 -12.75 -9.36 -7.78
CA ILE A 142 -12.00 -9.65 -9.01
C ILE A 142 -10.57 -10.07 -8.64
N PRO A 143 -10.12 -11.27 -9.03
CA PRO A 143 -8.75 -11.68 -8.75
C PRO A 143 -7.75 -10.85 -9.58
N PRO A 144 -6.54 -10.57 -9.05
CA PRO A 144 -5.52 -9.86 -9.79
C PRO A 144 -5.13 -10.63 -11.05
N ARG A 145 -4.89 -9.88 -12.13
CA ARG A 145 -4.37 -10.43 -13.38
C ARG A 145 -3.03 -11.12 -13.12
N PRO A 146 -2.86 -12.37 -13.57
CA PRO A 146 -1.60 -13.07 -13.45
C PRO A 146 -0.50 -12.39 -14.28
N THR A 147 0.68 -12.25 -13.68
CA THR A 147 1.84 -11.58 -14.29
C THR A 147 2.76 -12.55 -15.03
N ASP A 148 2.57 -13.84 -14.82
CA ASP A 148 3.39 -14.89 -15.39
C ASP A 148 3.02 -15.13 -16.86
N ARG A 149 4.01 -14.95 -17.74
CA ARG A 149 3.86 -15.09 -19.19
C ARG A 149 3.74 -16.55 -19.65
N ARG A 150 3.89 -17.52 -18.74
CA ARG A 150 3.66 -18.94 -19.05
C ARG A 150 2.22 -19.13 -19.52
N LYS A 151 2.04 -19.98 -20.53
CA LYS A 151 0.75 -20.30 -21.18
C LYS A 151 -0.33 -20.73 -20.18
N LEU A 152 0.07 -21.29 -19.05
CA LEU A 152 -0.76 -21.66 -17.91
C LEU A 152 -0.13 -21.06 -16.66
N ASN A 153 -0.70 -19.98 -16.15
CA ASN A 153 -0.27 -19.31 -14.93
C ASN A 153 -1.34 -19.42 -13.83
N ASP A 154 -1.00 -19.05 -12.60
CA ASP A 154 -1.88 -19.20 -11.42
C ASP A 154 -3.28 -18.60 -11.60
N GLY A 155 -3.38 -17.47 -12.32
CA GLY A 155 -4.67 -16.82 -12.58
C GLY A 155 -5.48 -17.55 -13.66
N THR A 156 -4.85 -18.00 -14.75
CA THR A 156 -5.51 -18.86 -15.75
C THR A 156 -5.93 -20.19 -15.13
N GLU A 157 -5.12 -20.76 -14.23
CA GLU A 157 -5.50 -21.95 -13.46
C GLU A 157 -6.72 -21.70 -12.58
N ALA A 158 -6.79 -20.56 -11.88
CA ALA A 158 -7.94 -20.20 -11.05
C ALA A 158 -9.22 -20.07 -11.88
N ILE A 159 -9.15 -19.43 -13.04
CA ILE A 159 -10.28 -19.33 -13.99
C ILE A 159 -10.71 -20.72 -14.50
N ILE A 160 -9.75 -21.58 -14.87
CA ILE A 160 -10.01 -22.97 -15.29
C ILE A 160 -10.73 -23.75 -14.18
N ARG A 161 -10.28 -23.62 -12.92
CA ARG A 161 -10.91 -24.27 -11.76
C ARG A 161 -12.33 -23.76 -11.54
N GLN A 162 -12.54 -22.44 -11.60
CA GLN A 162 -13.85 -21.83 -11.42
C GLN A 162 -14.83 -22.29 -12.50
N ARG A 163 -14.46 -22.22 -13.78
CA ARG A 163 -15.34 -22.61 -14.90
C ARG A 163 -15.67 -24.11 -14.89
N TYR A 164 -14.76 -24.95 -14.42
CA TYR A 164 -15.04 -26.37 -14.23
C TYR A 164 -15.97 -26.61 -13.03
N ALA A 165 -15.75 -25.93 -11.91
CA ALA A 165 -16.56 -26.06 -10.70
C ALA A 165 -18.01 -25.59 -10.89
N THR A 166 -18.25 -24.58 -11.73
CA THR A 166 -19.60 -24.14 -12.11
C THR A 166 -20.30 -25.08 -13.10
N GLY A 167 -19.64 -26.16 -13.54
CA GLY A 167 -20.19 -27.16 -14.46
C GLY A 167 -20.40 -26.64 -15.89
N SER A 168 -19.95 -25.42 -16.20
CA SER A 168 -20.24 -24.74 -17.46
C SER A 168 -19.45 -25.31 -18.65
N VAL A 169 -18.38 -26.08 -18.38
CA VAL A 169 -17.47 -26.62 -19.41
C VAL A 169 -16.84 -27.95 -18.97
N SER A 170 -16.60 -28.85 -19.93
CA SER A 170 -15.89 -30.11 -19.69
C SER A 170 -14.37 -29.93 -19.73
N GLN A 171 -13.61 -30.87 -19.16
CA GLN A 171 -12.13 -30.85 -19.22
C GLN A 171 -11.60 -30.87 -20.66
N ILE A 172 -12.31 -31.54 -21.57
CA ILE A 172 -11.99 -31.57 -23.00
C ILE A 172 -12.26 -30.22 -23.65
N GLY A 173 -13.36 -29.54 -23.28
CA GLY A 173 -13.68 -28.20 -23.74
C GLY A 173 -12.59 -27.20 -23.35
N LEU A 174 -12.21 -27.20 -22.07
CA LEU A 174 -11.10 -26.37 -21.55
C LEU A 174 -9.77 -26.70 -22.24
N SER A 175 -9.49 -27.98 -22.49
CA SER A 175 -8.27 -28.41 -23.20
C SER A 175 -8.16 -27.80 -24.60
N ARG A 176 -9.26 -27.80 -25.37
CA ARG A 176 -9.32 -27.22 -26.72
C ARG A 176 -9.20 -25.70 -26.68
N GLU A 177 -9.90 -25.06 -25.75
CA GLU A 177 -9.92 -23.60 -25.61
C GLU A 177 -8.54 -23.03 -25.26
N TYR A 178 -7.85 -23.63 -24.29
CA TYR A 178 -6.53 -23.16 -23.86
C TYR A 178 -5.37 -23.78 -24.65
N GLY A 179 -5.66 -24.70 -25.60
CA GLY A 179 -4.66 -25.35 -26.44
C GLY A 179 -3.62 -26.15 -25.64
N VAL A 180 -4.08 -26.87 -24.62
CA VAL A 180 -3.26 -27.70 -23.72
C VAL A 180 -3.88 -29.08 -23.56
N SER A 181 -3.12 -30.09 -23.13
CA SER A 181 -3.66 -31.45 -23.02
C SER A 181 -4.75 -31.55 -21.93
N GLN A 182 -5.73 -32.44 -22.12
CA GLN A 182 -6.75 -32.70 -21.10
C GLN A 182 -6.14 -33.21 -19.78
N ARG A 183 -4.99 -33.90 -19.84
CA ARG A 183 -4.22 -34.30 -18.66
C ARG A 183 -3.66 -33.10 -17.90
N THR A 184 -3.24 -32.05 -18.61
CA THR A 184 -2.78 -30.79 -18.02
C THR A 184 -3.93 -30.09 -17.29
N ILE A 185 -5.11 -30.00 -17.92
CA ILE A 185 -6.33 -29.47 -17.29
C ILE A 185 -6.69 -30.28 -16.03
N GLN A 186 -6.61 -31.61 -16.09
CA GLN A 186 -6.86 -32.47 -14.93
C GLN A 186 -5.87 -32.21 -13.79
N LYS A 187 -4.58 -31.99 -14.08
CA LYS A 187 -3.58 -31.63 -13.05
C LYS A 187 -3.93 -30.29 -12.39
N ILE A 188 -4.32 -29.28 -13.18
CA ILE A 188 -4.75 -27.96 -12.68
C ILE A 188 -5.96 -28.06 -11.76
N ILE A 189 -6.99 -28.82 -12.17
CA ILE A 189 -8.21 -29.04 -11.36
C ILE A 189 -7.85 -29.74 -10.03
N LYS A 190 -6.91 -30.70 -10.06
CA LYS A 190 -6.43 -31.43 -8.87
C LYS A 190 -5.38 -30.66 -8.06
N GLY A 191 -5.04 -29.43 -8.44
CA GLY A 191 -3.99 -28.63 -7.77
C GLY A 191 -2.58 -29.23 -7.87
N ARG A 192 -2.32 -30.09 -8.87
CA ARG A 192 -1.02 -30.73 -9.09
C ARG A 192 -0.19 -29.92 -10.08
N ARG A 193 1.13 -29.87 -9.84
CA ARG A 193 2.10 -29.21 -10.72
C ARG A 193 2.10 -29.86 -12.11
N HIS A 194 2.00 -29.04 -13.15
CA HIS A 194 1.64 -29.50 -14.49
C HIS A 194 2.76 -29.41 -15.51
#